data_AF-A0A9D6W2Q5-F1
#
_entry.id   AF-A0A9D6W2Q5-F1
#
_cell.length_a   1.000
_cell.length_b   1.000
_cell.length_c   1.000
_cell.angle_alpha   90.00
_cell.angle_beta   90.00
_cell.angle_gamma   90.00
#
_symmetry.space_group_name_H-M   'P 1'
#
loop_
_entity.id
_entity.type
_entity.pdbx_description
1 polymer ?
#
loop_
_entity_poly.entity_id
_entity_poly.type
_entity_poly.pdbx_seq_one_letter_code
_entity_poly.pdbx_strand_id
1 'polypeptide(L)'
;MKLLGRWRGGRDQILLGGPRRAARKRPWWRIVRLALLAVAALMITTAAISYSNNKLRRRKTYMTIAELTDAVLRFHHDLQRYPESFDQLLRPPADQPPYLDGIPNDAWGNPFRYRLDLEPAPGVFHVVSCGPDGEPGTGDDIENL
;
A
#
# COMPACT_ATOMS: atom_id res chain seq x y z
N MET A 1 32.46 36.18 98.74
CA MET A 1 32.21 34.72 98.69
C MET A 1 32.09 34.32 97.22
N LYS A 2 33.09 33.68 96.55
CA LYS A 2 33.33 32.21 96.44
C LYS A 2 31.98 31.45 96.44
N LEU A 3 31.56 30.72 95.40
CA LEU A 3 32.16 29.55 94.74
C LEU A 3 31.49 29.37 93.35
N LEU A 4 32.22 29.25 92.22
CA LEU A 4 32.70 28.00 91.57
C LEU A 4 31.60 26.99 91.19
N GLY A 5 31.50 26.66 89.89
CA GLY A 5 30.64 25.57 89.40
C GLY A 5 30.66 25.33 87.89
N ARG A 6 31.81 24.87 87.38
CA ARG A 6 32.12 24.42 86.01
C ARG A 6 31.23 23.25 85.49
N TRP A 7 30.79 23.31 84.23
CA TRP A 7 30.52 22.14 83.34
C TRP A 7 30.48 22.60 81.86
N ARG A 8 31.60 22.63 81.13
CA ARG A 8 32.13 21.68 80.10
C ARG A 8 31.12 20.84 79.28
N GLY A 9 30.91 21.25 78.02
CA GLY A 9 30.98 20.35 76.85
C GLY A 9 29.77 19.50 76.47
N GLY A 10 29.16 19.85 75.33
CA GLY A 10 28.27 18.98 74.55
C GLY A 10 28.12 19.53 73.13
N ARG A 11 29.13 19.26 72.28
CA ARG A 11 29.06 19.51 70.83
C ARG A 11 28.43 18.28 70.20
N ASP A 12 27.12 18.24 70.13
CA ASP A 12 26.40 17.15 69.48
C ASP A 12 25.60 17.71 68.30
N GLN A 13 26.06 17.31 67.11
CA GLN A 13 25.58 17.72 65.81
C GLN A 13 24.20 17.10 65.50
N ILE A 14 23.27 17.85 64.90
CA ILE A 14 22.30 17.24 63.96
C ILE A 14 22.07 18.17 62.77
N LEU A 15 22.45 17.64 61.61
CA LEU A 15 22.27 18.13 60.26
C LEU A 15 20.77 18.32 59.94
N LEU A 16 20.27 19.56 59.89
CA LEU A 16 18.96 19.83 59.29
C LEU A 16 19.15 20.12 57.79
N GLY A 17 19.05 19.04 57.02
CA GLY A 17 19.19 19.03 55.57
C GLY A 17 18.25 20.01 54.87
N GLY A 18 18.78 20.72 53.88
CA GLY A 18 18.00 21.58 53.00
C GLY A 18 16.91 20.80 52.24
N PRO A 19 15.86 21.48 51.76
CA PRO A 19 14.75 20.83 51.07
C PRO A 19 15.29 20.15 49.80
N ARG A 20 15.36 18.82 49.84
CA ARG A 20 15.60 18.01 48.65
C ARG A 20 14.43 18.24 47.71
N ARG A 21 14.58 19.12 46.72
CA ARG A 21 13.61 19.26 45.63
C ARG A 21 13.46 17.89 44.99
N ALA A 22 12.36 17.21 45.27
CA ALA A 22 12.07 15.92 44.65
C ALA A 22 12.11 16.13 43.14
N ALA A 23 13.05 15.48 42.46
CA ALA A 23 13.12 15.50 41.01
C ALA A 23 11.79 14.92 40.50
N ARG A 24 10.91 15.80 40.02
CA ARG A 24 9.59 15.43 39.52
C ARG A 24 9.82 14.53 38.31
N LYS A 25 9.77 13.20 38.53
CA LYS A 25 9.92 12.20 37.49
C LYS A 25 8.88 12.53 36.43
N ARG A 26 9.34 13.09 35.31
CA ARG A 26 8.46 13.38 34.18
C ARG A 26 7.88 12.04 33.77
N PRO A 27 6.55 11.89 33.76
CA PRO A 27 5.96 10.59 33.48
C PRO A 27 6.30 10.19 32.05
N TRP A 28 7.16 9.18 31.91
CA TRP A 28 7.57 8.59 30.64
C TRP A 28 6.37 8.12 29.81
N TRP A 29 5.23 7.81 30.46
CA TRP A 29 3.97 7.50 29.79
C TRP A 29 3.47 8.61 28.85
N ARG A 30 3.84 9.87 29.08
CA ARG A 30 3.50 10.98 28.16
C ARG A 30 4.22 10.82 26.82
N ILE A 31 5.50 10.42 26.87
CA ILE A 31 6.32 10.20 25.68
C ILE A 31 5.77 8.98 24.91
N VAL A 32 5.44 7.90 25.62
CA VAL A 32 4.86 6.70 25.01
C VAL A 32 3.51 6.98 24.36
N ARG A 33 2.64 7.75 25.00
CA ARG A 33 1.35 8.15 24.42
C ARG A 33 1.54 8.98 23.15
N LEU A 34 2.47 9.93 23.14
CA LEU A 34 2.76 10.76 21.96
C LEU A 34 3.35 9.93 20.81
N ALA A 35 4.23 8.97 21.12
CA ALA A 35 4.77 8.05 20.13
C ALA A 35 3.68 7.17 19.50
N LEU A 36 2.76 6.63 20.30
CA LEU A 36 1.65 5.83 19.80
C LEU A 36 0.72 6.64 18.87
N LEU A 37 0.40 7.89 19.25
CA LEU A 37 -0.42 8.78 18.41
C LEU A 37 0.27 9.15 17.10
N ALA A 38 1.60 9.35 17.11
CA ALA A 38 2.36 9.63 15.89
C ALA A 38 2.35 8.44 14.92
N VAL A 39 2.52 7.22 15.44
CA VAL A 39 2.44 5.99 14.63
C VAL A 39 1.01 5.79 14.09
N ALA A 40 -0.02 6.00 14.91
CA ALA A 40 -1.40 5.91 14.47
C ALA A 40 -1.73 6.94 13.37
N ALA A 41 -1.26 8.18 13.51
CA ALA A 41 -1.45 9.22 12.50
C ALA A 41 -0.76 8.86 11.17
N LEU A 42 0.46 8.31 11.21
CA LEU A 42 1.18 7.84 10.02
C LEU A 42 0.40 6.73 9.30
N MET A 43 -0.13 5.75 10.05
CA MET A 43 -0.94 4.67 9.49
C MET A 43 -2.25 5.16 8.88
N ILE A 44 -2.91 6.16 9.49
CA ILE A 44 -4.13 6.75 8.95
C ILE A 44 -3.84 7.49 7.62
N THR A 45 -2.71 8.19 7.53
CA THR A 45 -2.34 8.90 6.29
C THR A 45 -2.04 7.97 5.11
N THR A 46 -1.38 6.84 5.33
CA THR A 46 -1.12 5.85 4.26
C THR A 46 -2.40 5.14 3.81
N ALA A 47 -3.31 4.83 4.74
CA ALA A 47 -4.61 4.23 4.42
C ALA A 47 -5.53 5.17 3.60
N ALA A 48 -5.53 6.47 3.90
CA ALA A 48 -6.34 7.46 3.17
C ALA A 48 -5.93 7.63 1.70
N ILE A 49 -4.62 7.58 1.42
CA ILE A 49 -4.07 7.60 0.05
C ILE A 49 -4.52 6.35 -0.72
N SER A 50 -4.63 5.20 -0.06
CA SER A 50 -5.07 3.96 -0.69
C SER A 50 -6.54 4.03 -1.14
N TYR A 51 -7.44 4.59 -0.31
CA TYR A 51 -8.88 4.58 -0.59
C TYR A 51 -9.30 5.56 -1.72
N SER A 52 -8.78 6.80 -1.72
CA SER A 52 -9.08 7.77 -2.78
C SER A 52 -8.58 7.33 -4.16
N ASN A 53 -7.57 6.48 -4.20
CA ASN A 53 -7.00 5.98 -5.44
C ASN A 53 -7.88 4.94 -6.12
N ASN A 54 -8.77 4.24 -5.43
CA ASN A 54 -9.47 3.09 -6.02
C ASN A 54 -10.37 3.45 -7.22
N LYS A 55 -11.07 4.59 -7.21
CA LYS A 55 -11.88 5.02 -8.37
C LYS A 55 -11.02 5.38 -9.58
N LEU A 56 -9.91 6.09 -9.35
CA LEU A 56 -8.96 6.46 -10.41
C LEU A 56 -8.23 5.23 -10.95
N ARG A 57 -7.85 4.31 -10.06
CA ARG A 57 -7.24 3.02 -10.40
C ARG A 57 -8.16 2.17 -11.25
N ARG A 58 -9.43 1.97 -10.83
CA ARG A 58 -10.44 1.30 -11.66
C ARG A 58 -10.55 1.95 -13.04
N ARG A 59 -10.68 3.26 -13.12
CA ARG A 59 -10.76 3.99 -14.40
C ARG A 59 -9.52 3.77 -15.28
N LYS A 60 -8.33 3.80 -14.70
CA LYS A 60 -7.08 3.51 -15.41
C LYS A 60 -7.07 2.06 -15.92
N THR A 61 -7.46 1.09 -15.09
CA THR A 61 -7.57 -0.31 -15.48
C THR A 61 -8.55 -0.48 -16.65
N TYR A 62 -9.73 0.15 -16.63
CA TYR A 62 -10.67 0.12 -17.77
C TYR A 62 -10.05 0.68 -19.06
N MET A 63 -9.29 1.77 -18.99
CA MET A 63 -8.61 2.33 -20.16
C MET A 63 -7.57 1.34 -20.71
N THR A 64 -6.80 0.70 -19.84
CA THR A 64 -5.82 -0.31 -20.24
C THR A 64 -6.48 -1.55 -20.83
N ILE A 65 -7.61 -2.00 -20.28
CA ILE A 65 -8.41 -3.10 -20.87
C ILE A 65 -8.87 -2.71 -22.28
N ALA A 66 -9.34 -1.49 -22.48
CA ALA A 66 -9.77 -1.01 -23.78
C ALA A 66 -8.61 -0.98 -24.80
N GLU A 67 -7.41 -0.56 -24.38
CA GLU A 67 -6.20 -0.58 -25.21
C GLU A 67 -5.78 -2.02 -25.59
N LEU A 68 -5.79 -2.94 -24.62
CA LEU A 68 -5.52 -4.36 -24.88
C LEU A 68 -6.55 -4.98 -25.82
N THR A 69 -7.83 -4.66 -25.61
CA THR A 69 -8.95 -5.10 -26.46
C THR A 69 -8.77 -4.61 -27.89
N ASP A 70 -8.44 -3.33 -28.07
CA ASP A 70 -8.19 -2.73 -29.38
C ASP A 70 -6.99 -3.39 -30.09
N ALA A 71 -5.90 -3.68 -29.36
CA ALA A 71 -4.77 -4.42 -29.90
C ALA A 71 -5.14 -5.84 -30.36
N VAL A 72 -5.96 -6.56 -29.58
CA VAL A 72 -6.49 -7.88 -29.95
C VAL A 72 -7.37 -7.79 -31.21
N LEU A 73 -8.21 -6.76 -31.31
CA LEU A 73 -9.08 -6.56 -32.47
C LEU A 73 -8.30 -6.21 -33.74
N ARG A 74 -7.24 -5.39 -33.63
CA ARG A 74 -6.32 -5.14 -34.77
C ARG A 74 -5.64 -6.42 -35.24
N PHE A 75 -5.12 -7.22 -34.30
CA PHE A 75 -4.54 -8.52 -34.63
C PHE A 75 -5.55 -9.41 -35.35
N HIS A 76 -6.80 -9.47 -34.86
CA HIS A 76 -7.86 -10.22 -35.50
C HIS A 76 -8.20 -9.71 -36.90
N HIS A 77 -8.27 -8.39 -37.07
CA HIS A 77 -8.53 -7.75 -38.36
C HIS A 77 -7.47 -8.14 -39.40
N ASP A 78 -6.18 -8.13 -39.04
CA ASP A 78 -5.13 -8.35 -40.03
C ASP A 78 -4.85 -9.83 -40.29
N LEU A 79 -4.97 -10.68 -39.28
CA LEU A 79 -4.64 -12.11 -39.37
C LEU A 79 -5.86 -13.02 -39.46
N GLN A 80 -7.08 -12.44 -39.42
CA GLN A 80 -8.37 -13.14 -39.45
C GLN A 80 -8.49 -14.22 -38.36
N ARG A 81 -7.72 -14.09 -37.27
CA ARG A 81 -7.72 -15.00 -36.12
C ARG A 81 -7.42 -14.23 -34.85
N TYR A 82 -8.00 -14.64 -33.73
CA TYR A 82 -7.66 -14.06 -32.43
C TYR A 82 -6.28 -14.54 -31.97
N PRO A 83 -5.53 -13.73 -31.20
CA PRO A 83 -4.30 -14.17 -30.59
C PRO A 83 -4.59 -15.25 -29.54
N GLU A 84 -3.68 -16.19 -29.35
CA GLU A 84 -3.78 -17.22 -28.29
C GLU A 84 -3.30 -16.69 -26.94
N SER A 85 -2.42 -15.69 -26.96
CA SER A 85 -1.88 -15.04 -25.77
C SER A 85 -1.48 -13.59 -26.09
N PHE A 86 -1.30 -12.77 -25.05
CA PHE A 86 -0.78 -11.41 -25.20
C PHE A 86 0.63 -11.36 -25.82
N ASP A 87 1.42 -12.43 -25.73
CA ASP A 87 2.76 -12.48 -26.36
C ASP A 87 2.69 -12.35 -27.89
N GLN A 88 1.60 -12.84 -28.50
CA GLN A 88 1.40 -12.72 -29.95
C GLN A 88 1.12 -11.26 -30.37
N LEU A 89 0.70 -10.40 -29.44
CA LEU A 89 0.57 -8.96 -29.70
C LEU A 89 1.92 -8.25 -29.69
N LEU A 90 2.87 -8.74 -28.88
CA LEU A 90 4.24 -8.20 -28.83
C LEU A 90 5.11 -8.72 -29.98
N ARG A 91 4.90 -9.97 -30.38
CA ARG A 91 5.67 -10.68 -31.41
C ARG A 91 4.72 -11.36 -32.39
N PRO A 92 4.05 -10.59 -33.26
CA PRO A 92 3.16 -11.17 -34.26
C PRO A 92 3.94 -11.99 -35.30
N PRO A 93 3.25 -12.87 -36.06
CA PRO A 93 3.85 -13.59 -37.19
C PRO A 93 4.52 -12.65 -38.19
N ALA A 94 5.50 -13.17 -38.94
CA ALA A 94 6.32 -12.40 -39.87
C ALA A 94 5.47 -11.48 -40.78
N ASP A 95 6.00 -10.29 -41.06
CA ASP A 95 5.43 -9.18 -41.84
C ASP A 95 4.49 -8.20 -41.11
N GLN A 96 4.23 -8.39 -39.80
CA GLN A 96 3.43 -7.47 -38.98
C GLN A 96 4.29 -6.71 -37.96
N PRO A 97 4.11 -5.39 -37.76
CA PRO A 97 4.69 -4.68 -36.62
C PRO A 97 3.99 -5.10 -35.30
N PRO A 98 4.64 -4.97 -34.13
CA PRO A 98 4.00 -5.22 -32.84
C PRO A 98 2.72 -4.40 -32.64
N TYR A 99 1.69 -5.02 -32.08
CA TYR A 99 0.42 -4.37 -31.75
C TYR A 99 0.43 -3.65 -30.40
N LEU A 100 1.44 -3.97 -29.57
CA LEU A 100 1.73 -3.40 -28.26
C LEU A 100 3.26 -3.29 -28.09
N ASP A 101 3.72 -2.24 -27.42
CA ASP A 101 5.14 -2.09 -27.05
C ASP A 101 5.52 -2.95 -25.83
N GLY A 102 4.53 -3.25 -24.99
CA GLY A 102 4.67 -4.04 -23.78
C GLY A 102 3.29 -4.38 -23.22
N ILE A 103 3.23 -5.40 -22.37
CA ILE A 103 1.99 -5.74 -21.66
C ILE A 103 1.94 -4.87 -20.39
N PRO A 104 1.04 -3.88 -20.32
CA PRO A 104 0.88 -3.08 -19.12
C PRO A 104 0.29 -3.93 -17.99
N ASN A 105 0.62 -3.59 -16.74
CA ASN A 105 -0.07 -4.10 -15.58
C ASN A 105 -1.29 -3.23 -15.25
N ASP A 106 -2.22 -3.78 -14.47
CA ASP A 106 -3.34 -3.01 -13.96
C ASP A 106 -2.90 -1.95 -12.93
N ALA A 107 -3.86 -1.16 -12.46
CA ALA A 107 -3.57 -0.07 -11.53
C ALA A 107 -3.17 -0.51 -10.10
N TRP A 108 -3.22 -1.81 -9.80
CA TRP A 108 -2.72 -2.43 -8.56
C TRP A 108 -1.40 -3.19 -8.79
N GLY A 109 -0.94 -3.29 -10.03
CA GLY A 109 0.31 -3.95 -10.42
C GLY A 109 0.14 -5.42 -10.79
N ASN A 110 -1.10 -5.91 -10.87
CA ASN A 110 -1.37 -7.29 -11.28
C ASN A 110 -1.32 -7.41 -12.81
N PRO A 111 -0.85 -8.56 -13.33
CA PRO A 111 -0.90 -8.84 -14.76
C PRO A 111 -2.34 -9.09 -15.23
N PHE A 112 -2.68 -8.64 -16.44
CA PHE A 112 -3.95 -9.00 -17.07
C PHE A 112 -3.97 -10.48 -17.47
N ARG A 113 -5.15 -11.07 -17.40
CA ARG A 113 -5.43 -12.42 -17.88
C ARG A 113 -6.19 -12.33 -19.19
N TYR A 114 -5.74 -13.12 -20.15
CA TYR A 114 -6.42 -13.28 -21.43
C TYR A 114 -7.03 -14.68 -21.49
N ARG A 115 -8.29 -14.75 -21.91
CA ARG A 115 -8.99 -16.01 -22.22
C ARG A 115 -9.68 -15.85 -23.56
N LEU A 116 -9.50 -16.82 -24.44
CA LEU A 116 -10.23 -16.90 -25.69
C LEU A 116 -11.25 -18.02 -25.57
N ASP A 117 -12.54 -17.68 -25.65
CA ASP A 117 -13.62 -18.66 -25.63
C ASP A 117 -13.96 -19.02 -27.08
N LEU A 118 -13.79 -20.31 -27.40
CA LEU A 118 -14.00 -20.84 -28.75
C LEU A 118 -15.43 -21.39 -28.95
N GLU A 119 -16.20 -21.53 -27.87
CA GLU A 119 -17.55 -22.10 -27.86
C GLU A 119 -18.42 -21.40 -26.81
N PRO A 120 -19.74 -21.23 -27.02
CA PRO A 120 -20.52 -21.62 -28.20
C PRO A 120 -20.50 -20.59 -29.34
N ALA A 121 -19.86 -19.43 -29.15
CA ALA A 121 -19.69 -18.41 -30.17
C ALA A 121 -18.19 -18.17 -30.44
N PRO A 122 -17.68 -18.47 -31.64
CA PRO A 122 -16.29 -18.20 -31.97
C PRO A 122 -16.02 -16.69 -31.93
N GLY A 123 -14.99 -16.29 -31.19
CA GLY A 123 -14.49 -14.91 -31.17
C GLY A 123 -14.90 -14.08 -29.97
N VAL A 124 -15.42 -14.68 -28.90
CA VAL A 124 -15.52 -14.01 -27.60
C VAL A 124 -14.18 -14.16 -26.89
N PHE A 125 -13.53 -13.05 -26.57
CA PHE A 125 -12.32 -13.04 -25.75
C PHE A 125 -12.55 -12.20 -24.50
N HIS A 126 -11.90 -12.61 -23.43
CA HIS A 126 -11.96 -11.96 -22.13
C HIS A 126 -10.57 -11.44 -21.75
N VAL A 127 -10.51 -10.15 -21.44
CA VAL A 127 -9.36 -9.48 -20.81
C VAL A 127 -9.76 -9.11 -19.40
N VAL A 128 -9.16 -9.76 -18.40
CA VAL A 128 -9.55 -9.66 -17.00
C VAL A 128 -8.39 -9.16 -16.15
N SER A 129 -8.64 -8.16 -15.29
CA SER A 129 -7.77 -7.76 -14.19
C SER A 129 -8.32 -8.31 -12.88
N CYS A 130 -7.44 -8.88 -12.05
CA CYS A 130 -7.77 -9.35 -10.70
C CYS A 130 -8.05 -8.23 -9.69
N GLY A 131 -8.17 -6.98 -10.14
CA GLY A 131 -8.61 -5.89 -9.30
C GLY A 131 -7.71 -5.60 -8.09
N PRO A 132 -8.27 -4.92 -7.06
CA PRO A 132 -7.59 -4.61 -5.81
C PRO A 132 -7.06 -5.80 -5.00
N ASP A 133 -7.76 -6.93 -4.98
CA ASP A 133 -7.39 -8.08 -4.16
C ASP A 133 -6.29 -8.95 -4.81
N GLY A 134 -6.17 -8.91 -6.15
CA GLY A 134 -5.21 -9.70 -6.90
C GLY A 134 -5.58 -11.18 -7.00
N GLU A 135 -6.76 -11.56 -6.53
CA GLU A 135 -7.27 -12.92 -6.58
C GLU A 135 -8.20 -13.08 -7.79
N PRO A 136 -8.03 -14.12 -8.62
CA PRO A 136 -8.93 -14.32 -9.76
C PRO A 136 -10.27 -14.91 -9.35
N GLY A 137 -11.34 -14.50 -10.03
CA GLY A 137 -12.68 -15.04 -9.85
C GLY A 137 -13.42 -14.45 -8.65
N THR A 138 -12.97 -13.29 -8.17
CA THR A 138 -13.59 -12.56 -7.06
C THR A 138 -14.52 -11.47 -7.60
N GLY A 139 -15.29 -10.84 -6.71
CA GLY A 139 -16.32 -9.86 -7.10
C GLY A 139 -15.76 -8.50 -7.52
N ASP A 140 -14.46 -8.26 -7.38
CA ASP A 140 -13.78 -7.02 -7.76
C ASP A 140 -12.96 -7.12 -9.05
N ASP A 141 -12.97 -8.29 -9.70
CA ASP A 141 -12.46 -8.51 -11.06
C ASP A 141 -13.04 -7.47 -12.03
N ILE A 142 -12.19 -7.02 -12.96
CA ILE A 142 -12.55 -6.05 -13.98
C ILE A 142 -12.28 -6.66 -15.34
N GLU A 143 -13.34 -6.86 -16.12
CA GLU A 143 -13.27 -7.47 -17.44
C GLU A 143 -13.76 -6.54 -18.56
N ASN A 144 -13.49 -6.91 -19.81
CA ASN A 144 -14.07 -6.28 -21.00
C ASN A 144 -15.54 -6.74 -21.16
N LEU A 145 -16.48 -5.94 -20.67
CA LEU A 145 -17.92 -6.09 -20.93
C LEU A 145 -18.39 -5.15 -22.04
#